data_AF-A0A8B6WX19-F1
#
_entry.id   AF-A0A8B6WX19-F1
#
_cell.length_a   1.000
_cell.length_b   1.000
_cell.length_c   1.000
_cell.angle_alpha   90.00
_cell.angle_beta   90.00
_cell.angle_gamma   90.00
#
_symmetry.space_group_name_H-M   'P 1'
#
loop_
_entity.id
_entity.type
_entity.pdbx_description
1 polymer ?
#
loop_
_entity_poly.entity_id
_entity_poly.type
_entity_poly.pdbx_seq_one_letter_code
_entity_poly.pdbx_strand_id
1 'polypeptide(L)'
;MLRFSANLSMLFGEYDFLARFEKAAQCGFRGVEFMFPYDYDIEELKQVLASNKLEHTLHNLPAGDWAAGERGIACIPGREEEFRDGVAAAIRW
;
A
#
# COMPACT_ATOMS: atom_id res chain seq x y z
N MET A 1 -14.41 -1.94 20.72
CA MET A 1 -14.77 -0.93 19.70
C MET A 1 -14.11 -1.33 18.38
N LEU A 2 -14.73 -1.00 17.25
CA LEU A 2 -14.16 -1.26 15.93
C LEU A 2 -12.92 -0.38 15.70
N ARG A 3 -11.92 -0.92 14.99
CA ARG A 3 -10.74 -0.17 14.53
C ARG A 3 -10.85 -0.02 13.02
N PHE A 4 -10.85 1.21 12.53
CA PHE A 4 -10.96 1.51 11.10
C PHE A 4 -9.60 1.86 10.53
N SER A 5 -9.38 1.44 9.28
CA SER A 5 -8.22 1.81 8.48
C SER A 5 -8.64 2.78 7.38
N ALA A 6 -7.86 3.84 7.15
CA ALA A 6 -8.10 4.72 6.01
C ALA A 6 -7.42 4.13 4.77
N ASN A 7 -8.19 3.89 3.71
CA ASN A 7 -7.64 3.48 2.43
C ASN A 7 -7.12 4.71 1.66
N LEU A 8 -5.80 4.92 1.70
CA LEU A 8 -5.13 6.10 1.10
C LEU A 8 -5.07 6.05 -0.42
N SER A 9 -5.44 4.93 -1.05
CA SER A 9 -5.61 4.86 -2.51
C SER A 9 -6.94 5.46 -2.97
N MET A 10 -7.93 5.58 -2.08
CA MET A 10 -9.25 6.12 -2.39
C MET A 10 -9.58 7.41 -1.64
N LEU A 11 -9.09 7.55 -0.41
CA LEU A 11 -9.28 8.73 0.42
C LEU A 11 -8.11 9.70 0.27
N PHE A 12 -8.37 11.00 0.54
CA PHE A 12 -7.37 12.06 0.51
C PHE A 12 -6.68 12.22 -0.86
N GLY A 13 -7.40 11.91 -1.94
CA GLY A 13 -6.91 11.96 -3.32
C GLY A 13 -6.55 13.37 -3.81
N GLU A 14 -6.95 14.41 -3.08
CA GLU A 14 -6.59 15.80 -3.30
C GLU A 14 -5.16 16.14 -2.84
N TYR A 15 -4.45 15.20 -2.19
CA TYR A 15 -3.05 15.34 -1.77
C TYR A 15 -2.15 14.30 -2.43
N ASP A 16 -0.86 14.61 -2.52
CA ASP A 16 0.18 13.65 -2.87
C ASP A 16 0.22 12.50 -1.86
N PHE A 17 0.57 11.29 -2.31
CA PHE A 17 0.40 10.05 -1.54
C PHE A 17 0.98 10.10 -0.13
N LEU A 18 2.22 10.57 0.03
CA LEU A 18 2.88 10.63 1.33
C LEU A 18 2.25 11.66 2.28
N ALA A 19 1.67 12.73 1.75
CA ALA A 19 0.94 13.71 2.56
C ALA A 19 -0.39 13.16 3.11
N ARG A 20 -0.96 12.12 2.48
CA ARG A 20 -2.23 11.50 2.90
C ARG A 20 -2.15 10.85 4.28
N PHE A 21 -0.97 10.38 4.68
CA PHE A 21 -0.74 9.78 6.01
C PHE A 21 -1.03 10.79 7.12
N GLU A 22 -0.51 12.01 7.01
CA GLU A 22 -0.79 13.07 7.98
C GLU A 22 -2.29 13.40 8.02
N LYS A 23 -2.95 13.47 6.87
CA LYS A 23 -4.40 13.75 6.78
C LYS A 23 -5.24 12.67 7.45
N ALA A 24 -4.90 11.40 7.23
CA ALA A 24 -5.57 10.29 7.91
C ALA A 24 -5.40 10.38 9.44
N ALA A 25 -4.20 10.66 9.92
CA ALA A 25 -3.93 10.80 11.35
C ALA A 25 -4.69 11.99 11.98
N GLN A 26 -4.75 13.12 11.29
CA GLN A 26 -5.51 14.31 11.69
C GLN A 26 -7.03 14.02 11.78
N CYS A 27 -7.55 13.14 10.93
CA CYS A 27 -8.95 12.66 11.00
C CYS A 27 -9.18 11.58 12.07
N GLY A 28 -8.17 11.22 12.86
CA GLY A 28 -8.30 10.28 13.98
C GLY A 28 -8.09 8.81 13.61
N PHE A 29 -7.72 8.51 12.36
CA PHE A 29 -7.34 7.13 12.01
C PHE A 29 -6.06 6.72 12.74
N ARG A 30 -5.96 5.41 13.00
CA ARG A 30 -4.78 4.77 13.58
C ARG A 30 -4.25 3.64 12.70
N GLY A 31 -5.05 3.14 11.76
CA GLY A 31 -4.63 2.25 10.70
C GLY A 31 -4.72 2.94 9.34
N VAL A 32 -3.81 2.58 8.43
CA VAL A 32 -3.87 2.93 7.02
C VAL A 32 -3.61 1.71 6.13
N GLU A 33 -4.26 1.71 4.98
CA GLU A 33 -4.02 0.75 3.91
C GLU A 33 -3.93 1.47 2.56
N PHE A 34 -3.31 0.83 1.59
CA PHE A 34 -3.15 1.34 0.22
C PHE A 34 -2.80 0.20 -0.73
N MET A 35 -3.06 0.34 -2.02
CA MET A 35 -2.89 -0.75 -2.98
C MET A 35 -1.42 -1.11 -3.19
N PHE A 36 -0.59 -0.18 -3.66
CA PHE A 36 0.76 -0.49 -4.15
C PHE A 36 1.78 0.53 -3.61
N PRO A 37 2.71 0.12 -2.73
CA PRO A 37 3.74 1.01 -2.21
C PRO A 37 5.05 0.99 -3.02
N TYR A 38 5.14 0.16 -4.06
CA TYR A 38 6.40 -0.23 -4.70
C TYR A 38 7.16 0.90 -5.40
N ASP A 39 6.49 2.01 -5.71
CA ASP A 39 7.11 3.22 -6.28
C ASP A 39 7.70 4.16 -5.22
N TYR A 40 7.53 3.84 -3.93
CA TYR A 40 8.00 4.64 -2.81
C TYR A 40 9.11 3.92 -2.05
N ASP A 41 10.05 4.71 -1.54
CA ASP A 41 11.11 4.20 -0.68
C ASP A 41 10.52 3.67 0.64
N ILE A 42 10.99 2.49 1.06
CA ILE A 42 10.48 1.82 2.26
C ILE A 42 10.79 2.64 3.52
N GLU A 43 11.94 3.30 3.60
CA GLU A 43 12.31 4.08 4.77
C GLU A 43 11.50 5.38 4.84
N GLU A 44 11.15 5.97 3.70
CA GLU A 44 10.22 7.10 3.64
C GLU A 44 8.83 6.69 4.14
N LEU A 45 8.32 5.53 3.72
CA LEU A 45 7.04 4.99 4.18
C LEU A 45 7.04 4.72 5.70
N LYS A 46 8.09 4.06 6.20
CA LYS A 46 8.26 3.83 7.64
C LYS A 46 8.31 5.14 8.42
N GLN A 47 9.01 6.14 7.89
CA GLN A 47 9.11 7.45 8.53
C GLN A 47 7.73 8.13 8.61
N VAL A 48 6.97 8.19 7.53
CA VAL A 48 5.63 8.84 7.56
C VAL A 48 4.65 8.08 8.44
N LEU A 49 4.69 6.74 8.48
CA LEU A 49 3.89 5.93 9.40
C LEU A 49 4.24 6.25 10.86
N ALA A 50 5.55 6.23 11.19
CA ALA A 50 6.03 6.46 12.55
C ALA A 50 5.75 7.90 13.04
N SER A 51 6.04 8.91 12.22
CA SER A 51 5.80 10.32 12.55
C SER A 51 4.31 10.62 12.79
N ASN A 52 3.41 9.91 12.10
CA ASN A 52 1.97 10.08 12.24
C ASN A 52 1.29 9.09 13.20
N LYS A 53 2.06 8.18 13.81
CA LYS A 53 1.57 7.12 14.72
C LYS A 53 0.48 6.26 14.08
N LEU A 54 0.72 5.86 12.83
CA LEU A 54 -0.18 5.02 12.04
C LEU A 54 0.38 3.60 11.94
N GLU A 55 -0.52 2.62 12.03
CA GLU A 55 -0.28 1.22 11.74
C GLU A 55 -0.58 0.95 10.27
N HIS A 56 0.35 0.31 9.56
CA HIS A 56 0.07 -0.20 8.22
C HIS A 56 -0.70 -1.51 8.33
N THR A 57 -1.92 -1.54 7.81
CA THR A 57 -2.83 -2.69 7.99
C THR A 57 -2.89 -3.61 6.78
N LEU A 58 -2.73 -3.08 5.57
CA LEU A 58 -2.85 -3.84 4.33
C LEU A 58 -2.14 -3.11 3.17
N HIS A 59 -1.46 -3.88 2.33
CA HIS A 59 -1.21 -3.53 0.94
C HIS A 59 -1.31 -4.78 0.04
N ASN A 60 -1.36 -4.57 -1.27
CA ASN A 60 -1.46 -5.65 -2.24
C ASN A 60 -0.08 -6.05 -2.77
N LEU A 61 0.06 -7.32 -3.16
CA LEU A 61 1.17 -7.81 -3.99
C LEU A 61 1.27 -7.03 -5.32
N PRO A 62 2.43 -7.04 -6.02
CA PRO A 62 2.54 -6.48 -7.36
C PRO A 62 1.47 -7.06 -8.29
N ALA A 63 0.79 -6.19 -9.05
CA ALA A 63 -0.38 -6.57 -9.83
C ALA A 63 -0.07 -6.94 -11.29
N GLY A 64 1.21 -7.03 -11.67
CA GLY A 64 1.66 -7.08 -13.05
C GLY A 64 1.64 -5.69 -13.70
N ASP A 65 1.47 -5.61 -15.02
CA ASP A 65 1.37 -4.36 -15.76
C ASP A 65 -0.04 -3.74 -15.62
N TRP A 66 -0.19 -2.92 -14.57
CA TRP A 66 -1.44 -2.25 -14.28
C TRP A 66 -1.90 -1.32 -15.42
N ALA A 67 -0.95 -0.68 -16.12
CA ALA A 67 -1.22 0.24 -17.23
C ALA A 67 -1.70 -0.49 -18.48
N ALA A 68 -1.18 -1.69 -18.74
CA ALA A 68 -1.68 -2.58 -19.79
C ALA A 68 -3.00 -3.29 -19.42
N GLY A 69 -3.53 -3.07 -18.21
CA GLY A 69 -4.83 -3.59 -17.77
C GLY A 69 -4.77 -4.82 -16.87
N GLU A 70 -3.58 -5.28 -16.45
CA GLU A 70 -3.45 -6.40 -15.53
C GLU A 70 -3.97 -6.05 -14.12
N ARG A 71 -4.54 -7.04 -13.43
CA ARG A 71 -5.19 -6.87 -12.11
C ARG A 71 -4.79 -7.99 -11.15
N GLY A 72 -3.51 -8.36 -11.20
CA GLY A 72 -2.96 -9.51 -10.47
C GLY A 72 -2.74 -10.73 -11.36
N ILE A 73 -1.74 -11.53 -10.99
CA ILE A 73 -1.21 -12.61 -11.83
C ILE A 73 -1.27 -13.99 -11.16
N ALA A 74 -1.85 -14.07 -9.96
CA ALA A 74 -1.81 -15.27 -9.11
C ALA A 74 -2.45 -16.53 -9.73
N CYS A 75 -3.39 -16.34 -10.66
CA CYS A 75 -4.10 -17.43 -11.34
C CYS A 75 -3.76 -17.56 -12.83
N ILE A 76 -2.63 -17.00 -13.27
CA ILE A 76 -2.15 -17.08 -14.66
C ILE A 76 -1.07 -18.17 -14.77
N PRO A 77 -1.36 -19.31 -15.42
CA PRO A 77 -0.36 -20.36 -15.63
C PRO A 77 0.85 -19.84 -16.42
N GLY A 78 2.05 -20.22 -16.00
CA GLY A 78 3.31 -19.78 -16.62
C GLY A 78 3.89 -18.48 -16.05
N ARG A 79 3.25 -17.87 -15.04
CA ARG A 79 3.76 -16.67 -14.32
C ARG A 79 4.02 -16.93 -12.83
N GLU A 80 4.22 -18.20 -12.45
CA GLU A 80 4.39 -18.61 -11.05
C GLU A 80 5.70 -18.05 -10.45
N GLU A 81 6.77 -17.96 -11.24
CA GLU A 81 8.05 -17.38 -10.80
C GLU A 81 7.91 -15.88 -10.55
N GLU A 82 7.30 -15.15 -11.48
CA GLU A 82 7.01 -13.73 -11.31
C GLU A 82 6.12 -13.46 -10.08
N PHE A 83 5.11 -14.31 -9.85
CA PHE A 83 4.29 -14.22 -8.64
C PHE A 83 5.12 -14.45 -7.37
N ARG A 84 6.03 -15.43 -7.35
CA ARG A 84 6.92 -15.70 -6.20
C ARG A 84 7.86 -14.53 -5.93
N ASP A 85 8.40 -13.91 -6.97
CA ASP A 85 9.22 -12.70 -6.84
C ASP A 85 8.41 -11.53 -6.28
N GLY A 86 7.15 -11.39 -6.72
CA GLY A 86 6.21 -10.42 -6.16
C GLY A 86 5.91 -10.64 -4.68
N VAL A 87 5.78 -11.90 -4.23
CA VAL A 87 5.65 -12.24 -2.80
C VAL A 87 6.91 -11.85 -2.03
N ALA A 88 8.09 -12.19 -2.55
CA ALA A 88 9.35 -11.82 -1.92
C ALA A 88 9.55 -10.29 -1.86
N ALA A 89 9.04 -9.55 -2.86
CA ALA A 89 9.00 -8.09 -2.84
C ALA A 89 8.07 -7.58 -1.74
N ALA A 90 6.80 -7.98 -1.73
CA ALA A 90 5.81 -7.52 -0.76
C ALA A 90 6.21 -7.75 0.70
N ILE A 91 6.92 -8.85 1.02
CA ILE A 91 7.41 -9.13 2.39
C ILE A 91 8.37 -8.04 2.91
N ARG A 92 9.08 -7.33 2.02
CA ARG A 92 10.04 -6.29 2.43
C ARG A 92 9.37 -4.96 2.78
N TRP A 93 8.16 -4.71 2.29
CA TRP A 93 7.39 -3.47 2.48
C TRP A 93 6.49 -3.56 3.71
#